data_AF-A0A962S7X1-F1
#
_entry.id   AF-A0A962S7X1-F1
#
_cell.length_a   1.000
_cell.length_b   1.000
_cell.length_c   1.000
_cell.angle_alpha   90.00
_cell.angle_beta   90.00
_cell.angle_gamma   90.00
#
_symmetry.space_group_name_H-M   'P 1'
#
loop_
_entity.id
_entity.type
_entity.pdbx_description
1 polymer ?
#
loop_
_entity_poly.entity_id
_entity_poly.type
_entity_poly.pdbx_seq_one_letter_code
_entity_poly.pdbx_strand_id
1 'polypeptide(L)' 'MPRRELSVLREDALALSEAERAILAHDLVASLDGPAEQDVSDAWDREIIRRINEIDSGNTTLFDASEVISDIRKRIS' A
#
# COMPACT_ATOMS: atom_id res chain seq x y z
N MET A 1 19.26 15.27 -20.80
CA MET A 1 20.11 15.02 -19.61
C MET A 1 20.62 13.59 -19.69
N PRO A 2 21.92 13.32 -19.50
CA PRO A 2 22.42 11.96 -19.43
C PRO A 2 21.82 11.23 -18.21
N ARG A 3 21.62 9.91 -18.34
CA ARG A 3 21.14 9.06 -17.24
C ARG A 3 22.20 9.03 -16.13
N ARG A 4 21.78 9.28 -14.88
CA ARG A 4 22.63 9.08 -13.70
C ARG A 4 22.69 7.61 -13.34
N GLU A 5 23.82 7.17 -12.82
CA GLU A 5 23.99 5.82 -12.27
C GLU A 5 23.04 5.60 -11.07
N LEU A 6 22.51 4.38 -10.95
CA LEU A 6 21.52 4.05 -9.91
C LEU A 6 22.11 4.20 -8.50
N SER A 7 23.39 3.89 -8.31
CA SER A 7 24.08 4.07 -7.03
C SER A 7 24.06 5.53 -6.57
N VAL A 8 24.36 6.46 -7.46
CA VAL A 8 24.35 7.90 -7.18
C VAL A 8 22.93 8.38 -6.83
N LEU A 9 21.92 7.96 -7.60
CA LEU A 9 20.52 8.28 -7.30
C LEU A 9 20.07 7.74 -5.94
N ARG A 10 20.54 6.54 -5.56
CA ARG A 10 20.24 5.95 -4.26
C ARG A 10 20.89 6.73 -3.12
N GLU A 11 22.15 7.13 -3.28
CA GLU A 11 22.85 7.97 -2.29
C GLU A 11 22.16 9.32 -2.11
N ASP A 12 21.83 9.99 -3.21
CA ASP A 12 21.08 11.26 -3.18
C ASP A 12 19.72 11.10 -2.48
N ALA A 13 18.97 10.05 -2.81
CA ALA A 13 17.67 9.78 -2.18
C ALA A 13 17.79 9.49 -0.68
N LEU A 14 18.85 8.79 -0.25
CA LEU A 14 19.06 8.49 1.18
C LEU A 14 19.53 9.73 1.98
N ALA A 15 20.11 10.73 1.31
CA ALA A 15 20.51 12.00 1.93
C ALA A 15 19.34 12.96 2.20
N LEU A 16 18.16 12.73 1.60
CA LEU A 16 16.94 13.50 1.84
C LEU A 16 16.44 13.34 3.29
N SER A 17 15.62 14.28 3.76
CA SER A 17 14.89 14.13 5.02
C SER A 17 13.90 12.96 4.97
N GLU A 18 13.47 12.47 6.13
CA GLU A 18 12.51 11.36 6.20
C GLU A 18 11.21 11.65 5.44
N ALA A 19 10.68 12.87 5.56
CA ALA A 19 9.46 13.29 4.87
C ALA A 19 9.64 13.31 3.35
N GLU A 20 10.76 13.85 2.85
CA GLU A 20 11.07 13.86 1.42
C GLU A 20 11.29 12.45 0.87
N ARG A 21 11.95 11.56 1.63
CA ARG A 21 12.08 10.16 1.26
C ARG A 21 10.73 9.45 1.18
N ALA A 22 9.81 9.74 2.10
CA ALA A 22 8.47 9.15 2.08
C ALA A 22 7.69 9.57 0.83
N ILE A 23 7.76 10.84 0.46
CA ILE A 23 7.15 11.36 -0.78
C ILE A 23 7.78 10.69 -2.00
N LEU A 24 9.11 10.68 -2.10
CA LEU A 24 9.81 10.04 -3.23
C LEU A 24 9.51 8.55 -3.34
N ALA A 25 9.44 7.84 -2.21
CA ALA A 25 9.08 6.42 -2.18
C ALA A 25 7.64 6.20 -2.66
N HIS A 26 6.70 7.04 -2.24
CA HIS A 26 5.32 6.99 -2.71
C HIS A 26 5.24 7.19 -4.23
N ASP A 27 5.87 8.24 -4.76
CA ASP A 27 5.86 8.56 -6.19
C ASP A 27 6.51 7.44 -7.03
N LEU A 28 7.62 6.88 -6.55
CA LEU A 28 8.28 5.76 -7.22
C LEU A 28 7.39 4.51 -7.24
N VAL A 29 6.74 4.17 -6.13
CA VAL A 29 5.81 3.04 -6.08
C VAL A 29 4.62 3.28 -7.01
N ALA A 30 4.00 4.46 -6.97
CA ALA A 30 2.90 4.82 -7.85
C ALA A 30 3.30 4.79 -9.33
N SER A 31 4.56 5.10 -9.66
CA SER A 31 5.05 5.00 -11.04
C SER A 31 5.18 3.57 -11.56
N LEU A 32 5.17 2.57 -10.67
CA LEU A 32 5.17 1.15 -11.02
C LEU A 32 3.76 0.60 -11.25
N ASP A 33 2.72 1.36 -10.88
CA ASP A 33 1.34 0.94 -11.12
C ASP A 33 1.10 0.86 -12.63
N GLY A 34 0.58 -0.29 -13.07
CA GLY A 34 0.21 -0.52 -14.46
C GLY A 34 -0.98 0.36 -14.89
N PRO A 35 -1.35 0.35 -16.18
CA PRO A 35 -2.60 0.96 -16.61
C PRO A 35 -3.75 0.42 -15.77
N ALA A 36 -4.65 1.30 -15.34
CA ALA A 36 -5.82 0.91 -14.58
C ALA A 36 -6.59 -0.17 -15.36
N GLU A 37 -6.67 -1.36 -14.78
CA GLU A 37 -7.51 -2.42 -15.31
C GLU A 37 -8.96 -2.02 -15.12
N GLN A 38 -9.71 -1.90 -16.22
CA GLN A 38 -11.08 -1.39 -16.25
C GLN A 38 -12.02 -2.12 -15.29
N ASP A 39 -11.75 -3.39 -14.98
CA ASP A 39 -12.61 -4.24 -14.15
C ASP A 39 -12.18 -4.30 -12.68
N VAL A 40 -11.02 -3.75 -12.31
CA VAL A 40 -10.50 -3.84 -10.94
C VAL A 40 -11.33 -2.98 -10.00
N SER A 41 -11.72 -1.76 -10.40
CA SER A 41 -12.57 -0.89 -9.58
C SER A 41 -13.92 -1.58 -9.29
N ASP A 42 -14.57 -2.10 -10.32
CA ASP A 42 -15.86 -2.78 -10.19
C ASP A 42 -15.75 -4.07 -9.35
N ALA A 43 -14.63 -4.79 -9.45
CA ALA A 43 -14.37 -5.97 -8.63
C ALA A 43 -14.19 -5.59 -7.14
N TRP A 44 -13.51 -4.49 -6.85
CA TRP A 44 -13.39 -3.95 -5.49
C TRP A 44 -14.72 -3.50 -4.93
N ASP A 45 -15.55 -2.82 -5.71
CA ASP A 45 -16.89 -2.39 -5.27
C ASP A 45 -17.77 -3.58 -4.90
N ARG A 46 -17.79 -4.63 -5.75
CA ARG A 46 -18.50 -5.88 -5.44
C ARG A 46 -17.98 -6.54 -4.16
N GLU A 47 -16.67 -6.57 -3.98
CA GLU A 47 -16.03 -7.17 -2.81
C GLU A 47 -16.35 -6.39 -1.52
N ILE A 48 -16.33 -5.06 -1.56
CA ILE A 48 -16.68 -4.21 -0.42
C ILE A 48 -18.13 -4.46 -0.01
N ILE A 49 -19.06 -4.45 -0.96
CA ILE A 49 -20.48 -4.73 -0.69
C ILE A 49 -20.65 -6.13 -0.09
N ARG A 50 -19.97 -7.14 -0.65
CA ARG A 50 -20.01 -8.52 -0.12
C ARG A 50 -19.55 -8.57 1.34
N ARG A 51 -18.41 -7.93 1.68
CA ARG A 51 -17.88 -7.93 3.05
C ARG A 51 -18.79 -7.20 4.03
N ILE A 52 -19.37 -6.07 3.64
CA ILE A 52 -20.35 -5.35 4.47
C ILE A 52 -21.53 -6.27 4.79
N ASN A 53 -22.10 -6.93 3.78
CA ASN A 53 -23.22 -7.84 3.99
C ASN A 53 -22.87 -9.02 4.90
N GLU A 54 -21.67 -9.59 4.79
CA GLU A 54 -21.21 -10.68 5.67
C GLU A 54 -21.06 -10.24 7.13
N ILE A 55 -20.58 -9.00 7.35
CA ILE A 55 -20.50 -8.38 8.67
C ILE A 55 -21.90 -8.18 9.23
N ASP A 56 -22.78 -7.51 8.47
CA ASP A 56 -24.14 -7.17 8.89
C ASP A 56 -25.00 -8.42 9.16
N SER A 57 -24.80 -9.49 8.38
CA SER A 57 -25.51 -10.75 8.56
C SER A 57 -24.90 -11.65 9.65
N GLY A 58 -23.76 -11.28 10.23
CA GLY A 58 -23.03 -12.11 11.20
C GLY A 58 -22.47 -13.40 10.62
N ASN A 59 -22.26 -13.48 9.31
CA ASN A 59 -21.75 -14.68 8.61
C ASN A 59 -20.22 -14.72 8.53
N THR A 60 -19.54 -13.84 9.27
CA THR A 60 -18.08 -13.77 9.28
C THR A 60 -17.56 -13.58 10.70
N THR A 61 -16.35 -14.06 10.94
CA THR A 61 -15.65 -13.87 12.22
C THR A 61 -14.91 -12.53 12.17
N LEU A 62 -15.25 -11.63 13.09
CA LEU A 62 -14.56 -10.37 13.26
C LEU A 62 -13.40 -10.52 14.24
N PHE A 63 -12.32 -9.81 13.96
CA PHE A 63 -11.18 -9.69 14.85
C PHE A 63 -11.06 -8.23 15.31
N ASP A 64 -10.56 -8.03 16.52
CA ASP A 64 -10.27 -6.70 16.99
C ASP A 64 -9.13 -6.09 16.15
N ALA A 65 -9.37 -4.90 15.59
CA ALA A 65 -8.42 -4.27 14.69
C ALA A 65 -7.08 -3.94 15.40
N SER A 66 -7.12 -3.58 16.68
CA SER A 66 -5.93 -3.25 17.44
C SER A 66 -5.07 -4.49 17.71
N GLU A 67 -5.70 -5.64 17.95
CA GLU A 67 -5.01 -6.93 18.11
C GLU A 67 -4.32 -7.35 16.80
N VAL A 68 -5.04 -7.30 15.67
CA VAL A 68 -4.49 -7.65 14.35
C VAL A 68 -3.30 -6.74 13.98
N ILE A 69 -3.43 -5.41 14.17
CA ILE A 69 -2.37 -4.46 13.88
C ILE A 69 -1.15 -4.69 14.78
N SER A 70 -1.38 -4.97 16.07
CA SER A 70 -0.32 -5.30 17.03
C SER A 70 0.48 -6.53 16.58
N ASP A 71 -0.22 -7.59 16.17
CA ASP A 71 0.42 -8.83 15.74
C ASP A 71 1.17 -8.71 14.41
N ILE A 72 0.67 -7.92 13.46
CA ILE A 72 1.40 -7.59 12.23
C ILE A 72 2.70 -6.85 12.57
N ARG A 73 2.64 -5.85 13.45
CA ARG A 73 3.83 -5.08 13.85
C ARG A 73 4.91 -5.96 14.47
N LYS A 74 4.54 -6.90 15.35
CA LYS A 74 5.48 -7.87 15.95
C LYS A 74 6.18 -8.77 14.92
N ARG A 75 5.56 -9.02 13.75
CA ARG A 75 6.12 -9.89 12.70
C ARG A 75 7.09 -9.16 11.76
N ILE A 76 7.03 -7.84 11.71
CA ILE A 76 7.81 -7.01 10.77
C ILE A 76 8.97 -6.30 11.48
N SER A 77 8.97 -6.23 12.82
CA SER A 77 10.09 -5.79 13.66
C SER A 77 11.12 -6.90 13.87
#